data_AF-A0A4P2R6G3-F1
#
_entry.id   AF-A0A4P2R6G3-F1
#
_cell.length_a   1.000
_cell.length_b   1.000
_cell.length_c   1.000
_cell.angle_alpha   90.00
_cell.angle_beta   90.00
_cell.angle_gamma   90.00
#
_symmetry.space_group_name_H-M   'P 1'
#
loop_
_entity.id
_entity.type
_entity.pdbx_description
1 polymer ?
#
loop_
_entity_poly.entity_id
_entity_poly.type
_entity_poly.pdbx_seq_one_letter_code
_entity_poly.pdbx_strand_id
1 'polypeptide(L)'
;MLNALRVVKCLDESRSEFTKWTERDHRADLAGQYRGVTKLRIEPANVPNDAHFFRIEGWLVALIVSDSVKLAMEQIGCRGAKFQEVT
;
A
#
# COMPACT_ATOMS: atom_id res chain seq x y z
N MET A 1 -6.32 -2.62 17.51
CA MET A 1 -5.58 -3.13 16.32
C MET A 1 -6.53 -3.10 15.14
N LEU A 2 -6.15 -2.48 14.02
CA LEU A 2 -6.97 -2.39 12.81
C LEU A 2 -6.57 -3.49 11.83
N ASN A 3 -7.56 -4.22 11.31
CA ASN A 3 -7.34 -5.25 10.30
C ASN A 3 -8.07 -4.89 9.00
N ALA A 4 -7.33 -4.73 7.91
CA ALA A 4 -7.89 -4.51 6.57
C ALA A 4 -7.81 -5.82 5.79
N LEU A 5 -8.96 -6.44 5.54
CA LEU A 5 -9.04 -7.77 4.92
C LEU A 5 -8.88 -7.72 3.39
N ARG A 6 -9.17 -6.57 2.76
CA ARG A 6 -9.06 -6.41 1.31
C ARG A 6 -7.61 -6.19 0.92
N VAL A 7 -7.11 -7.05 0.05
CA VAL A 7 -5.78 -6.94 -0.58
C VAL A 7 -5.99 -6.75 -2.08
N VAL A 8 -5.32 -5.76 -2.66
CA VAL A 8 -5.48 -5.37 -4.06
C VAL A 8 -4.14 -5.36 -4.77
N LYS A 9 -4.08 -5.97 -5.95
CA LYS A 9 -2.92 -5.95 -6.83
C LYS A 9 -2.94 -4.70 -7.70
N CYS A 10 -2.43 -3.60 -7.16
CA CYS A 10 -2.44 -2.30 -7.85
C CYS A 10 -1.10 -1.55 -7.82
N LEU A 11 -0.02 -2.13 -7.28
CA LEU A 11 1.29 -1.48 -7.31
C LEU A 11 1.81 -1.40 -8.73
N ASP A 12 2.19 -0.20 -9.17
CA ASP A 12 2.80 0.02 -10.47
C ASP A 12 4.32 -0.11 -10.35
N GLU A 13 4.87 -1.26 -10.72
CA GLU A 13 6.31 -1.51 -10.66
C GLU A 13 7.12 -0.63 -11.63
N SER A 14 6.51 -0.06 -12.67
CA SER A 14 7.22 0.78 -13.65
C SER A 14 7.45 2.21 -13.14
N ARG A 15 6.56 2.71 -12.27
CA ARG A 15 6.61 4.08 -11.71
C ARG A 15 7.01 4.12 -10.23
N SER A 16 7.05 2.98 -9.56
CA SER A 16 7.43 2.86 -8.14
C SER A 16 8.94 2.64 -7.96
N GLU A 17 9.46 3.03 -6.80
CA GLU A 17 10.81 2.68 -6.36
C GLU A 17 10.69 1.66 -5.22
N PHE A 18 11.24 0.47 -5.42
CA PHE A 18 11.15 -0.63 -4.47
C PHE A 18 12.38 -1.54 -4.54
N THR A 19 12.51 -2.37 -3.51
CA THR A 19 13.48 -3.46 -3.43
C THR A 19 12.75 -4.77 -3.22
N LYS A 20 13.27 -5.84 -3.82
CA LYS A 20 12.82 -7.22 -3.59
C LYS A 20 13.89 -7.98 -2.84
N TRP A 21 13.48 -8.97 -2.07
CA TRP A 21 14.41 -9.94 -1.51
C TRP A 21 15.08 -10.72 -2.63
N THR A 22 16.35 -11.05 -2.45
CA THR A 22 17.13 -11.90 -3.35
C THR A 22 17.49 -13.20 -2.67
N GLU A 23 17.84 -14.22 -3.46
CA GLU A 23 18.32 -15.51 -2.92
C GLU A 23 19.61 -15.39 -2.09
N ARG A 24 20.35 -14.28 -2.25
CA ARG A 24 21.58 -13.99 -1.51
C ARG A 24 21.34 -13.32 -0.15
N ASP A 25 20.12 -12.84 0.09
CA ASP A 25 19.76 -12.26 1.38
C ASP A 25 19.54 -13.35 2.44
N HIS A 26 19.64 -12.97 3.72
CA HIS A 26 19.36 -13.86 4.86
C HIS A 26 17.92 -14.42 4.90
N ARG A 27 17.01 -13.87 4.09
CA ARG A 27 15.62 -14.32 3.92
C ARG A 27 15.39 -14.81 2.48
N ALA A 28 16.17 -15.80 2.06
CA ALA A 28 16.02 -16.41 0.73
C ALA A 28 14.62 -17.02 0.51
N ASP A 29 13.91 -17.39 1.59
CA ASP A 29 12.51 -17.84 1.56
C ASP A 29 11.52 -16.77 1.03
N LEU A 30 11.92 -15.50 1.08
CA LEU A 30 11.13 -14.37 0.57
C LEU A 30 11.59 -13.89 -0.80
N ALA A 31 12.57 -14.53 -1.43
CA ALA A 31 13.13 -14.08 -2.70
C ALA A 31 12.04 -13.77 -3.75
N GLY A 32 12.14 -12.62 -4.39
CA GLY A 32 11.13 -12.09 -5.32
C GLY A 32 9.99 -11.30 -4.69
N GLN A 33 9.75 -11.41 -3.37
CA GLN A 33 8.77 -10.58 -2.65
C GLN A 33 9.31 -9.19 -2.36
N TYR A 34 8.43 -8.19 -2.23
CA TYR A 34 8.84 -6.83 -1.87
C TYR A 34 9.43 -6.80 -0.46
N ARG A 35 10.65 -6.27 -0.38
CA ARG A 35 11.35 -5.99 0.88
C ARG A 35 11.00 -4.60 1.41
N GLY A 36 10.94 -3.62 0.52
CA GLY A 36 10.56 -2.25 0.87
C GLY A 36 10.17 -1.46 -0.36
N VAL A 37 9.20 -0.56 -0.20
CA VAL A 37 8.76 0.38 -1.24
C VAL A 37 9.03 1.78 -0.70
N THR A 38 9.96 2.50 -1.32
CA THR A 38 10.36 3.85 -0.90
C THR A 38 9.54 4.93 -1.61
N LYS A 39 9.06 4.63 -2.81
CA LYS A 39 8.13 5.48 -3.56
C LYS A 39 7.01 4.62 -4.12
N LEU A 40 5.82 4.81 -3.57
CA LEU A 40 4.64 4.07 -3.96
C LEU A 40 3.89 4.80 -5.08
N ARG A 41 3.73 4.12 -6.21
CA ARG A 41 2.78 4.46 -7.26
C ARG A 41 1.81 3.31 -7.47
N ILE A 42 0.56 3.62 -7.71
CA ILE A 42 -0.48 2.62 -7.98
C ILE A 42 -1.03 2.81 -9.39
N GLU A 43 -1.61 1.77 -9.95
CA GLU A 43 -2.39 1.82 -11.18
C GLU A 43 -3.87 1.96 -10.80
N PRO A 44 -4.49 3.17 -10.90
CA PRO A 44 -5.86 3.38 -10.47
C PRO A 44 -6.87 2.49 -11.18
N ALA A 45 -6.59 2.11 -12.44
CA ALA A 45 -7.43 1.18 -13.19
C ALA A 45 -7.52 -0.22 -12.55
N ASN A 46 -6.54 -0.60 -11.73
CA ASN A 46 -6.52 -1.87 -10.99
C ASN A 46 -7.17 -1.76 -9.61
N VAL A 47 -7.56 -0.56 -9.16
CA VAL A 47 -8.27 -0.36 -7.89
C VAL A 47 -9.77 -0.49 -8.13
N PRO A 48 -10.46 -1.42 -7.45
CA PRO A 48 -11.91 -1.53 -7.57
C PRO A 48 -12.62 -0.24 -7.14
N ASN A 49 -13.68 0.15 -7.84
CA ASN A 49 -14.41 1.40 -7.60
C ASN A 49 -15.01 1.51 -6.18
N ASP A 50 -15.29 0.39 -5.53
CA ASP A 50 -15.84 0.31 -4.17
C ASP A 50 -14.75 0.20 -3.09
N ALA A 51 -13.47 0.21 -3.47
CA ALA A 51 -12.36 0.04 -2.55
C ALA A 51 -11.99 1.37 -1.87
N HIS A 52 -12.60 1.61 -0.70
CA HIS A 52 -12.26 2.76 0.14
C HIS A 52 -11.13 2.49 1.14
N PHE A 53 -10.77 1.21 1.35
CA PHE A 53 -9.85 0.78 2.39
C PHE A 53 -9.22 -0.58 2.04
N PHE A 54 -7.92 -0.64 1.79
CA PHE A 54 -7.25 -1.89 1.39
C PHE A 54 -5.73 -1.87 1.60
N ARG A 55 -5.09 -3.04 1.47
CA ARG A 55 -3.63 -3.20 1.44
C ARG A 55 -3.16 -3.65 0.05
N ILE A 56 -1.88 -3.43 -0.23
CA ILE A 56 -1.28 -3.77 -1.51
C ILE A 56 -0.80 -5.22 -1.50
N GLU A 57 -1.15 -5.97 -2.54
CA GLU A 57 -0.66 -7.35 -2.73
C GLU A 57 0.88 -7.39 -2.73
N GLY A 58 1.44 -8.34 -1.97
CA GLY A 58 2.90 -8.50 -1.85
C GLY A 58 3.61 -7.48 -0.96
N TRP A 59 2.95 -6.37 -0.59
CA TRP A 59 3.52 -5.36 0.33
C TRP A 59 2.46 -4.80 1.28
N LEU A 60 2.17 -5.58 2.33
CA LEU A 60 1.09 -5.30 3.28
C LEU A 60 1.40 -4.16 4.26
N VAL A 61 2.51 -3.44 4.13
CA VAL A 61 2.90 -2.38 5.07
C VAL A 61 1.99 -1.17 4.92
N ALA A 62 1.75 -0.72 3.69
CA ALA A 62 0.87 0.42 3.43
C ALA A 62 -0.60 0.04 3.58
N LEU A 63 -1.36 0.99 4.12
CA LEU A 63 -2.81 0.98 4.14
C LEU A 63 -3.29 2.12 3.24
N ILE A 64 -4.02 1.76 2.18
CA ILE A 64 -4.56 2.72 1.22
C ILE A 64 -6.00 3.03 1.62
N VAL A 65 -6.31 4.32 1.65
CA VAL A 65 -7.66 4.85 1.90
C VAL A 65 -8.06 5.77 0.77
N SER A 66 -9.34 5.82 0.44
CA SER A 66 -9.85 6.84 -0.47
C SER A 66 -9.84 8.22 0.18
N ASP A 67 -9.88 9.27 -0.64
CA ASP A 67 -9.98 10.65 -0.17
C ASP A 67 -11.18 10.88 0.74
N SER A 68 -12.32 10.23 0.47
CA SER A 68 -13.51 10.31 1.33
C SER A 68 -13.23 9.85 2.77
N VAL A 69 -12.48 8.75 2.93
CA VAL A 69 -12.12 8.22 4.26
C VAL A 69 -11.10 9.14 4.94
N LYS A 70 -10.09 9.59 4.20
CA LYS A 70 -9.11 10.58 4.69
C LYS A 70 -9.81 11.82 5.23
N LEU A 71 -10.68 12.44 4.42
CA LEU A 71 -11.40 13.66 4.79
C LEU A 71 -12.29 13.45 6.03
N ALA A 72 -13.01 12.32 6.10
CA ALA A 72 -13.80 11.99 7.27
C ALA A 72 -12.94 11.88 8.54
N MET A 73 -11.77 11.22 8.44
CA MET A 73 -10.82 11.12 9.55
C MET A 73 -10.28 12.49 9.99
N GLU A 74 -9.96 13.37 9.05
CA GLU A 74 -9.48 14.72 9.35
C GLU A 74 -10.59 15.58 10.01
N GLN A 75 -11.83 15.50 9.50
CA GLN A 75 -12.98 16.25 10.02
C GLN A 75 -13.32 15.91 11.46
N ILE A 76 -13.27 14.63 11.84
CA ILE A 76 -13.52 14.20 13.23
C ILE A 76 -12.31 14.43 14.15
N GLY A 77 -11.20 14.97 13.62
CA GLY A 77 -9.98 15.21 14.37
C GLY A 77 -9.24 13.93 14.76
N CYS A 78 -9.25 12.90 13.91
CA CYS A 78 -8.49 11.67 14.13
C CYS A 78 -6.98 11.97 14.14
N ARG A 79 -6.33 11.83 15.29
CA ARG A 79 -4.91 12.13 15.48
C ARG A 79 -4.05 10.88 15.30
N GLY A 80 -2.78 11.07 14.95
CA GLY A 80 -1.78 10.00 14.85
C GLY A 80 -1.67 9.37 13.46
N ALA A 81 -2.60 9.63 12.55
CA ALA A 81 -2.46 9.29 11.14
C ALA A 81 -1.62 10.36 10.41
N LYS A 82 -0.74 9.92 9.52
CA LYS A 82 -0.10 10.76 8.50
C LYS A 82 -0.51 10.22 7.14
N PHE A 83 -1.07 11.07 6.30
CA PHE A 83 -1.48 10.70 4.96
C PHE A 83 -0.42 11.14 3.96
N GLN A 84 -0.14 10.25 3.01
CA GLN A 84 0.68 10.53 1.85
C GLN A 84 -0.17 10.23 0.62
N GLU A 85 -0.24 11.19 -0.29
CA GLU A 85 -0.93 11.01 -1.56
C GLU A 85 -0.20 9.97 -2.42
N VAL A 86 -0.97 9.11 -3.08
CA VAL A 86 -0.49 8.10 -4.01
C VAL A 86 -1.25 8.23 -5.33
N THR A 87 -0.56 7.95 -6.43
CA THR A 87 -1.05 8.13 -7.81
C THR A 87 -0.46 7.07 -8.72
#